data_AF-A0A7K0Q1K8-F1
#
_entry.id   AF-A0A7K0Q1K8-F1
#
_cell.length_a   1.000
_cell.length_b   1.000
_cell.length_c   1.000
_cell.angle_alpha   90.00
_cell.angle_beta   90.00
_cell.angle_gamma   90.00
#
_symmetry.space_group_name_H-M   'P 1'
#
loop_
_entity.id
_entity.type
_entity.pdbx_description
1 polymer ?
#
loop_
_entity_poly.entity_id
_entity_poly.type
_entity_poly.pdbx_seq_one_letter_code
_entity_poly.pdbx_strand_id
1 'polypeptide(L)' 'MTVCRGCCCGRAEKHPGTDHRAQLTAFQRGAARVRVVDCLDACERSNVVVVSPSPAGRAAGARPVWLGGILDDETTG' A
#
# COMPACT_ATOMS: atom_id res chain seq x y z
N MET A 1 -0.85 -5.95 -5.44
CA MET A 1 -0.82 -4.54 -4.99
C MET A 1 0.62 -4.03 -4.92
N THR A 2 0.80 -2.72 -5.00
CA THR A 2 2.07 -2.02 -4.79
C THR A 2 1.95 -1.13 -3.56
N VAL A 3 2.94 -1.13 -2.66
CA VAL A 3 2.90 -0.39 -1.39
C VAL A 3 4.13 0.53 -1.32
N CYS A 4 3.90 1.83 -1.09
CA CYS A 4 4.96 2.80 -0.88
C CYS A 4 5.50 2.72 0.56
N ARG A 5 6.77 2.35 0.76
CA ARG A 5 7.34 2.23 2.11
C ARG A 5 8.82 2.64 2.28
N GLY A 6 9.62 2.79 1.22
CA GLY A 6 11.06 3.02 1.40
C GLY A 6 11.46 4.46 1.77
N CYS A 7 10.81 5.47 1.18
CA CYS A 7 11.32 6.84 1.27
C CYS A 7 10.92 7.58 2.55
N CYS A 8 9.67 7.42 3.01
CA CYS A 8 9.16 8.03 4.24
C CYS A 8 7.88 7.39 4.80
N CYS A 9 7.05 6.75 3.96
CA CYS A 9 5.79 6.14 4.40
C CYS A 9 6.00 4.95 5.35
N GLY A 10 7.07 4.17 5.20
CA GLY A 10 7.38 3.04 6.08
C GLY A 10 8.26 3.38 7.29
N ARG A 11 8.47 4.67 7.58
CA ARG A 11 9.39 5.15 8.61
C ARG A 11 8.64 5.48 9.90
N ALA A 12 9.17 5.00 11.02
CA ALA A 12 8.61 5.26 12.35
C ALA A 12 8.66 6.75 12.71
N GLU A 13 9.63 7.50 12.16
CA GLU A 13 9.72 8.95 12.36
C GLU A 13 8.52 9.69 11.77
N LYS A 14 7.95 9.16 10.67
CA LYS A 14 6.77 9.75 10.04
C LYS A 14 5.48 9.25 10.68
N HIS A 15 5.43 7.96 11.02
CA HIS A 15 4.27 7.29 11.60
C HIS A 15 4.70 6.40 12.78
N PRO A 16 4.89 6.99 13.98
CA PRO A 16 5.40 6.26 15.14
C PRO A 16 4.39 5.30 15.77
N GLY A 17 3.09 5.54 15.55
CA GLY A 17 2.00 4.68 16.04
C GLY A 17 1.69 3.49 15.13
N THR A 18 2.30 3.39 13.96
CA THR A 18 2.00 2.33 12.98
C THR A 18 3.06 1.22 13.07
N ASP A 19 2.63 -0.02 13.31
CA ASP A 19 3.50 -1.18 13.09
C ASP A 19 3.61 -1.49 11.60
N HIS A 20 4.63 -0.88 11.01
CA HIS A 20 4.98 -0.99 9.61
C HIS A 20 5.25 -2.43 9.14
N ARG A 21 5.77 -3.29 10.02
CA ARG A 21 6.11 -4.68 9.68
C ARG A 21 4.86 -5.53 9.73
N ALA A 22 4.07 -5.42 10.81
CA ALA A 22 2.83 -6.15 10.96
C ALA A 22 1.84 -5.85 9.82
N GLN A 23 1.70 -4.57 9.45
CA GLN A 23 0.86 -4.16 8.33
C GLN A 23 1.31 -4.80 7.01
N LEU A 24 2.62 -4.79 6.71
CA LEU A 24 3.12 -5.43 5.49
C LEU A 24 2.84 -6.93 5.49
N THR A 25 2.97 -7.60 6.63
CA THR A 25 2.61 -9.02 6.76
C THR A 25 1.12 -9.24 6.55
N ALA A 26 0.25 -8.36 7.06
CA ALA A 26 -1.20 -8.43 6.82
C ALA A 26 -1.53 -8.36 5.32
N PHE A 27 -0.96 -7.38 4.60
CA PHE A 27 -1.13 -7.29 3.14
C PHE A 27 -0.64 -8.53 2.39
N GLN A 28 0.47 -9.12 2.83
CA GLN A 28 1.03 -10.32 2.21
C GLN A 28 0.16 -11.56 2.45
N ARG A 29 -0.57 -11.63 3.57
CA ARG A 29 -1.54 -12.70 3.82
C ARG A 29 -2.81 -12.54 2.99
N GLY A 30 -3.30 -11.30 2.82
CA GLY A 30 -4.56 -11.01 2.13
C GLY A 30 -4.47 -10.92 0.60
N ALA A 31 -3.29 -10.67 0.02
CA ALA A 31 -3.15 -10.46 -1.43
C ALA A 31 -2.17 -11.43 -2.08
N ALA A 32 -2.54 -11.91 -3.27
CA ALA A 32 -1.74 -12.86 -4.06
C ALA A 32 -0.34 -12.36 -4.46
N ARG A 33 -0.11 -11.04 -4.51
CA ARG A 33 1.22 -10.45 -4.77
C ARG A 33 1.33 -9.04 -4.21
N VAL A 34 2.28 -8.81 -3.32
CA VAL A 34 2.65 -7.49 -2.77
C VAL A 34 4.01 -7.08 -3.32
N ARG A 35 4.09 -5.89 -3.92
CA ARG A 35 5.36 -5.25 -4.32
C ARG A 35 5.60 -4.05 -3.41
N VAL A 36 6.73 -4.03 -2.73
CA VAL A 36 7.16 -2.85 -1.97
C VAL A 36 7.98 -1.96 -2.90
N VAL A 37 7.71 -0.65 -2.88
CA VAL A 37 8.48 0.36 -3.63
C VAL A 37 8.98 1.45 -2.69
N ASP A 38 10.01 2.13 -3.15
CA ASP A 38 10.63 3.21 -2.39
C ASP A 38 9.66 4.40 -2.24
N CYS A 39 9.20 4.96 -3.37
CA CYS A 39 8.27 6.08 -3.43
C CYS A 39 7.18 5.86 -4.49
N LEU A 40 6.01 6.46 -4.29
CA LEU A 40 4.93 6.61 -5.27
C LEU A 40 4.58 8.09 -5.53
N ASP A 41 5.44 9.00 -5.10
CA ASP A 41 5.34 10.46 -5.27
C ASP A 41 4.05 11.11 -4.72
N ALA A 42 3.39 10.43 -3.78
CA ALA A 42 2.21 10.91 -3.05
C ALA A 42 2.44 10.83 -1.53
N CYS A 43 3.61 11.27 -1.09
CA CYS A 43 4.07 11.15 0.29
C CYS A 43 3.17 11.89 1.28
N GLU A 44 2.50 12.96 0.88
CA GLU A 44 1.53 13.71 1.69
C GLU A 44 0.29 12.89 2.05
N ARG A 45 0.02 11.79 1.32
CA ARG A 45 -1.16 10.91 1.52
C ARG A 45 -0.87 9.63 2.29
N SER A 46 0.30 9.52 2.94
CA SER A 46 0.75 8.30 3.62
C SER A 46 -0.33 7.47 4.32
N ASN A 47 -0.30 6.13 4.29
CA ASN A 47 0.49 5.24 3.44
C ASN A 47 -0.25 4.98 2.13
N VAL A 48 0.49 4.97 1.01
CA VAL A 48 -0.10 4.80 -0.32
C VAL A 48 0.01 3.36 -0.79
N VAL A 49 -1.14 2.78 -1.14
CA VAL A 49 -1.29 1.44 -1.73
C VAL A 49 -1.98 1.55 -3.09
N VAL A 50 -1.44 0.87 -4.09
CA VAL A 50 -2.01 0.77 -5.44
C VAL A 50 -2.48 -0.64 -5.70
N VAL A 51 -3.79 -0.79 -5.88
CA VAL A 51 -4.42 -2.06 -6.25
C VAL A 51 -4.57 -2.11 -7.76
N SER A 52 -3.69 -2.88 -8.40
CA SER A 52 -3.76 -3.07 -9.85
C SER A 52 -4.82 -4.12 -10.20
N PRO A 53 -5.65 -3.88 -11.23
CA PRO A 53 -6.58 -4.89 -11.74
C PRO A 53 -5.84 -6.10 -12.29
N SER A 54 -6.54 -7.23 -12.42
CA SER A 54 -6.06 -8.42 -13.12
C SER A 54 -5.85 -8.15 -14.62
N PRO A 55 -5.12 -9.00 -15.36
CA PRO A 55 -5.00 -8.86 -16.82
C PRO A 55 -6.36 -8.78 -17.53
N ALA A 56 -7.30 -9.64 -17.17
CA ALA A 56 -8.67 -9.61 -17.71
C ALA A 56 -9.39 -8.30 -17.36
N GLY A 57 -9.27 -7.83 -16.11
CA GLY A 57 -9.83 -6.54 -15.69
C GLY A 57 -9.25 -5.37 -16.50
N ARG A 58 -7.94 -5.36 -16.78
CA ARG A 58 -7.32 -4.33 -17.64
C ARG A 58 -7.87 -4.37 -19.05
N ALA A 59 -8.04 -5.55 -19.64
CA ALA A 59 -8.62 -5.72 -20.96
C ALA A 59 -10.07 -5.20 -21.01
N ALA A 60 -10.82 -5.36 -19.92
CA ALA A 60 -12.16 -4.81 -19.74
C ALA A 60 -12.20 -3.30 -19.38
N GLY A 61 -11.05 -2.61 -19.40
CA GLY A 61 -11.00 -1.17 -19.15
C GLY A 61 -10.82 -0.76 -17.68
N ALA A 62 -10.70 -1.71 -16.74
CA ALA A 62 -10.42 -1.38 -15.35
C ALA A 62 -9.09 -0.63 -15.20
N ARG A 63 -8.99 0.21 -14.17
CA ARG A 63 -7.81 1.03 -13.85
C ARG A 63 -7.34 0.75 -12.44
N PRO A 64 -6.04 0.98 -12.13
CA PRO A 64 -5.53 0.88 -10.77
C PRO A 64 -6.27 1.82 -9.82
N VAL A 65 -6.57 1.34 -8.61
CA VAL A 65 -7.12 2.15 -7.53
C VAL A 65 -5.99 2.56 -6.59
N TRP A 66 -5.99 3.83 -6.22
CA TRP A 66 -5.02 4.43 -5.31
C TRP A 66 -5.69 4.70 -3.97
N LEU A 67 -5.09 4.17 -2.92
CA LEU A 67 -5.56 4.30 -1.54
C LEU A 67 -4.46 5.00 -0.74
N GLY A 68 -4.82 6.06 -0.01
CA GLY A 68 -3.93 6.76 0.92
C GLY A 68 -4.49 6.68 2.34
N GLY A 69 -3.70 7.04 3.34
CA GLY A 69 -4.15 7.02 4.75
C GLY A 69 -4.13 5.64 5.39
N ILE A 70 -3.48 4.64 4.78
CA ILE A 70 -3.54 3.25 5.28
C ILE A 70 -2.58 3.04 6.46
N LEU A 71 -3.02 3.41 7.67
CA LEU A 71 -2.16 3.58 8.83
C LEU A 71 -2.59 2.78 10.07
N ASP A 72 -3.76 2.16 10.04
CA ASP A 72 -4.37 1.43 11.16
C ASP A 72 -4.88 0.04 10.74
N ASP A 73 -5.28 -0.76 11.73
CA ASP A 73 -5.77 -2.11 11.49
C ASP A 73 -7.11 -2.11 10.73
N GLU A 74 -7.99 -1.14 10.98
CA GLU A 74 -9.28 -1.00 10.29
C GLU A 74 -9.13 -0.77 8.78
N THR A 75 -8.03 -0.13 8.36
CA THR A 75 -7.70 0.10 6.94
C THR A 75 -6.85 -1.02 6.31
N THR A 76 -6.50 -2.07 7.07
CA THR A 76 -5.60 -3.14 6.61
C THR A 76 -6.21 -4.56 6.70
N GLY A 77 -7.41 -4.68 7.29
CA GLY A 77 -8.21 -5.90 7.41
C GLY A 77 -8.99 -6.27 6.15
#